data_AF-H6Q631-F1
#
_entry.id   AF-H6Q631-F1
#
_cell.length_a   1.000
_cell.length_b   1.000
_cell.length_c   1.000
_cell.angle_alpha   90.00
_cell.angle_beta   90.00
_cell.angle_gamma   90.00
#
_symmetry.space_group_name_H-M   'P 1'
#
loop_
_entity.id
_entity.type
_entity.pdbx_description
1 polymer ?
#
loop_
_entity_poly.entity_id
_entity_poly.type
_entity_poly.pdbx_seq_one_letter_code
_entity_poly.pdbx_strand_id
1 'polypeptide(L)'
;MNCLVELAAYRARYLYPKGVEPVDAYLLFREFYRQLGTPLRAVIEFKVRKIGKRPSDFLERPWLFLRYMEEALGSHNAELLVSLFADFAKKHGVPPNVATEALRSEEGWKKLAQLLRNNGAG
;
A
#
# COMPACT_ATOMS: atom_id res chain seq x y z
N MET A 1 -21.79 -21.74 14.55
CA MET A 1 -20.41 -21.27 14.26
C MET A 1 -20.36 -20.82 12.79
N ASN A 2 -20.83 -19.60 12.48
CA ASN A 2 -20.99 -19.13 11.08
C ASN A 2 -20.66 -17.62 10.86
N CYS A 3 -20.31 -16.89 11.92
CA CYS A 3 -20.18 -15.43 11.85
C CYS A 3 -18.92 -14.98 11.07
N LEU A 4 -17.83 -15.76 11.08
CA LEU A 4 -16.60 -15.41 10.37
C LEU A 4 -16.69 -15.60 8.85
N VAL A 5 -17.47 -16.58 8.38
CA VAL A 5 -17.68 -16.81 6.95
C VAL A 5 -18.62 -15.74 6.38
N GLU A 6 -19.65 -15.35 7.13
CA GLU A 6 -20.54 -14.25 6.76
C GLU A 6 -19.81 -12.90 6.75
N LEU A 7 -18.92 -12.61 7.71
CA LEU A 7 -18.13 -11.37 7.71
C LEU A 7 -17.12 -11.32 6.56
N ALA A 8 -16.49 -12.44 6.20
CA ALA A 8 -15.60 -12.53 5.05
C ALA A 8 -16.37 -12.34 3.73
N ALA A 9 -17.53 -12.97 3.60
CA ALA A 9 -18.41 -12.84 2.43
C ALA A 9 -19.02 -11.43 2.34
N TYR A 10 -19.40 -10.82 3.46
CA TYR A 10 -19.91 -9.45 3.54
C TYR A 10 -18.83 -8.44 3.18
N ARG A 11 -17.60 -8.60 3.68
CA ARG A 11 -16.44 -7.79 3.27
C ARG A 11 -16.13 -7.96 1.78
N ALA A 12 -16.14 -9.18 1.26
CA ALA A 12 -15.89 -9.44 -0.16
C ALA A 12 -17.03 -8.92 -1.07
N ARG A 13 -18.27 -8.80 -0.58
CA ARG A 13 -19.43 -8.43 -1.38
C ARG A 13 -19.80 -6.94 -1.29
N TYR A 14 -19.47 -6.25 -0.19
CA TYR A 14 -19.82 -4.84 0.04
C TYR A 14 -18.63 -3.88 0.15
N LEU A 15 -17.39 -4.35 0.37
CA LEU A 15 -16.20 -3.49 0.22
C LEU A 15 -15.62 -3.54 -1.20
N TYR A 16 -15.93 -4.58 -1.98
CA TYR A 16 -15.46 -4.72 -3.35
C TYR A 16 -16.48 -5.48 -4.20
N PRO A 17 -17.44 -4.81 -4.85
CA PRO A 17 -18.09 -5.40 -6.01
C PRO A 17 -16.99 -5.81 -7.00
N LYS A 18 -17.09 -7.01 -7.58
CA LYS A 18 -16.25 -7.37 -8.74
C LYS A 18 -16.34 -6.24 -9.77
N GLY A 19 -15.25 -5.50 -9.94
CA GLY A 19 -15.16 -4.40 -10.91
C GLY A 19 -15.00 -2.99 -10.34
N VAL A 20 -14.83 -2.76 -9.03
CA VAL A 20 -14.54 -1.42 -8.48
C VAL A 20 -13.09 -1.33 -8.01
N GLU A 21 -12.28 -0.69 -8.85
CA GLU A 21 -10.88 -0.29 -8.65
C GLU A 21 -10.73 0.59 -7.38
N PRO A 22 -9.58 0.57 -6.67
CA PRO A 22 -9.29 1.53 -5.63
C PRO A 22 -9.18 2.93 -6.25
N VAL A 23 -10.27 3.70 -6.12
CA VAL A 23 -10.37 5.09 -6.62
C VAL A 23 -9.41 6.05 -5.90
N ASP A 24 -8.73 5.60 -4.83
CA ASP A 24 -7.83 6.40 -4.00
C ASP A 24 -6.46 5.72 -3.79
N ALA A 25 -5.39 6.45 -4.09
CA ALA A 25 -4.00 6.01 -3.87
C ALA A 25 -3.72 5.62 -2.42
N TYR A 26 -4.32 6.30 -1.44
CA TYR A 26 -4.14 5.97 -0.03
C TYR A 26 -4.80 4.63 0.33
N LEU A 27 -5.99 4.36 -0.21
CA LEU A 27 -6.65 3.06 -0.04
C LEU A 27 -5.83 1.94 -0.71
N LEU A 28 -5.29 2.16 -1.90
CA LEU A 28 -4.42 1.20 -2.59
C LEU A 28 -3.21 0.83 -1.72
N PHE A 29 -2.50 1.81 -1.16
CA PHE A 29 -1.34 1.55 -0.31
C PHE A 29 -1.69 0.89 1.03
N ARG A 30 -2.81 1.29 1.65
CA ARG A 30 -3.29 0.63 2.89
C ARG A 30 -3.66 -0.83 2.65
N GLU A 31 -4.26 -1.12 1.50
CA GLU A 31 -4.59 -2.49 1.12
C GLU A 31 -3.33 -3.32 0.87
N PHE A 32 -2.37 -2.79 0.12
CA PHE A 32 -1.04 -3.38 -0.02
C PHE A 32 -0.43 -3.70 1.34
N TYR A 33 -0.37 -2.71 2.24
CA TYR A 33 0.23 -2.88 3.55
C TYR A 33 -0.46 -3.99 4.35
N ARG A 34 -1.80 -4.06 4.29
CA ARG A 34 -2.59 -5.12 4.91
C ARG A 34 -2.27 -6.51 4.32
N GLN A 35 -2.03 -6.61 3.01
CA GLN A 35 -1.72 -7.86 2.32
C GLN A 35 -0.34 -8.44 2.63
N LEU A 36 0.58 -7.65 3.21
CA LEU A 36 1.86 -8.17 3.72
C LEU A 36 1.68 -9.22 4.84
N GLY A 37 0.48 -9.32 5.43
CA GLY A 37 0.19 -10.24 6.51
C GLY A 37 0.65 -9.71 7.87
N THR A 38 0.12 -10.31 8.94
CA THR A 38 0.40 -9.87 10.32
C THR A 38 1.89 -9.99 10.69
N PRO A 39 2.62 -11.08 10.37
CA PRO A 39 4.01 -11.22 10.78
C PRO A 39 4.93 -10.15 10.19
N LEU A 40 4.87 -9.91 8.88
CA LEU A 40 5.74 -8.94 8.22
C LEU A 40 5.41 -7.50 8.65
N ARG A 41 4.12 -7.16 8.80
CA ARG A 41 3.73 -5.86 9.37
C ARG A 41 4.28 -5.66 10.78
N ALA A 42 4.18 -6.65 11.66
CA ALA A 42 4.72 -6.55 13.02
C ALA A 42 6.24 -6.29 13.02
N VAL A 43 6.99 -6.96 12.14
CA VAL A 43 8.44 -6.72 11.97
C VAL A 43 8.71 -5.30 11.48
N ILE A 44 7.97 -4.83 10.46
CA ILE A 44 8.09 -3.47 9.93
C ILE A 44 7.81 -2.45 11.05
N GLU A 45 6.68 -2.58 11.74
CA GLU A 45 6.28 -1.65 12.80
C GLU A 45 7.29 -1.61 13.95
N PHE A 46 7.78 -2.77 14.38
CA PHE A 46 8.81 -2.86 15.40
C PHE A 46 10.11 -2.15 14.98
N LYS A 47 10.59 -2.41 13.75
CA LYS A 47 11.84 -1.83 13.24
C LYS A 47 11.72 -0.32 13.04
N VAL A 48 10.59 0.15 12.52
CA VAL A 48 10.28 1.59 12.37
C VAL A 48 10.23 2.29 13.73
N ARG A 49 9.59 1.68 14.75
CA ARG A 49 9.60 2.23 16.11
C ARG A 49 11.00 2.26 16.71
N LYS A 50 11.83 1.25 16.45
CA LYS A 50 13.21 1.17 16.96
C LYS A 50 14.09 2.32 16.44
N ILE A 51 13.83 2.83 15.24
CA ILE A 51 14.51 4.03 14.69
C ILE A 51 13.82 5.35 15.07
N GLY A 52 12.89 5.33 16.04
CA GLY A 52 12.23 6.53 16.56
C GLY A 52 11.15 7.13 15.65
N LYS A 53 10.66 6.36 14.66
CA LYS A 53 9.61 6.80 13.73
C LYS A 53 8.27 6.16 14.09
N ARG A 54 7.16 6.73 13.61
CA ARG A 54 5.82 6.15 13.83
C ARG A 54 5.34 5.44 12.57
N PRO A 55 4.82 4.21 12.66
CA PRO A 55 4.24 3.53 11.51
C PRO A 55 3.09 4.30 10.84
N SER A 56 2.34 5.09 11.61
CA SER A 56 1.28 5.95 11.06
C SER A 56 1.80 6.98 10.06
N ASP A 57 3.06 7.44 10.19
CA ASP A 57 3.61 8.49 9.33
C ASP A 57 3.63 8.06 7.85
N PHE A 58 4.00 6.80 7.55
CA PHE A 58 3.97 6.29 6.17
C PHE A 58 2.59 5.80 5.73
N LEU A 59 1.64 5.61 6.64
CA LEU A 59 0.23 5.33 6.28
C LEU A 59 -0.53 6.61 5.91
N GLU A 60 -0.10 7.74 6.47
CA GLU A 60 -0.60 9.09 6.17
C GLU A 60 0.14 9.74 5.00
N ARG A 61 1.44 9.46 4.86
CA ARG A 61 2.32 9.98 3.80
C ARG A 61 3.13 8.84 3.16
N PRO A 62 2.54 8.07 2.23
CA PRO A 62 3.16 6.84 1.71
C PRO A 62 4.51 7.01 1.00
N TRP A 63 4.82 8.20 0.49
CA TRP A 63 6.15 8.52 -0.06
C TRP A 63 7.27 8.50 1.00
N LEU A 64 6.94 8.44 2.31
CA LEU A 64 7.93 8.20 3.37
C LEU A 64 8.31 6.73 3.53
N PHE A 65 7.53 5.81 2.94
CA PHE A 65 7.67 4.38 3.19
C PHE A 65 9.04 3.84 2.79
N LEU A 66 9.51 4.13 1.56
CA LEU A 66 10.82 3.68 1.08
C LEU A 66 11.93 4.10 2.05
N ARG A 67 12.02 5.41 2.33
CA ARG A 67 13.00 5.96 3.26
C ARG A 67 12.95 5.29 4.63
N TYR A 68 11.76 5.07 5.19
CA TYR A 68 11.62 4.44 6.49
C TYR A 68 12.07 2.97 6.45
N MET A 69 11.79 2.26 5.36
CA MET A 69 12.24 0.88 5.19
C MET A 69 13.76 0.80 4.97
N GLU A 70 14.36 1.76 4.27
CA GLU A 70 15.81 1.86 4.10
C GLU A 70 16.50 2.02 5.46
N GLU A 71 16.04 2.98 6.27
CA GLU A 71 16.57 3.22 7.62
C GLU A 71 16.33 2.03 8.57
N ALA A 72 15.19 1.34 8.45
CA ALA A 72 14.77 0.30 9.39
C ALA A 72 15.25 -1.12 9.04
N LEU A 73 15.35 -1.45 7.75
CA LEU A 73 15.57 -2.80 7.21
C LEU A 73 16.73 -2.89 6.22
N GLY A 74 17.31 -1.76 5.80
CA GLY A 74 18.35 -1.69 4.77
C GLY A 74 17.78 -1.56 3.35
N SER A 75 18.59 -1.02 2.44
CA SER A 75 18.17 -0.65 1.07
C SER A 75 17.62 -1.81 0.26
N HIS A 76 18.25 -2.99 0.32
CA HIS A 76 17.80 -4.15 -0.45
C HIS A 76 16.38 -4.61 -0.05
N ASN A 77 16.10 -4.63 1.24
CA ASN A 77 14.77 -5.01 1.75
C ASN A 77 13.72 -3.94 1.43
N ALA A 78 14.12 -2.67 1.46
CA ALA A 78 13.25 -1.56 1.10
C ALA A 78 12.83 -1.61 -0.38
N GLU A 79 13.77 -1.86 -1.29
CA GLU A 79 13.51 -2.02 -2.72
C GLU A 79 12.65 -3.25 -3.04
N LEU A 80 12.81 -4.35 -2.28
CA LEU A 80 11.90 -5.49 -2.37
C LEU A 80 10.46 -5.08 -2.02
N LEU A 81 10.25 -4.34 -0.93
CA LEU A 81 8.92 -3.88 -0.54
C LEU A 81 8.30 -2.92 -1.57
N VAL A 82 9.11 -2.06 -2.20
CA VAL A 82 8.67 -1.22 -3.32
C VAL A 82 8.25 -2.07 -4.52
N SER A 83 9.02 -3.11 -4.86
CA SER A 83 8.69 -4.03 -5.94
C SER A 83 7.37 -4.78 -5.67
N LEU A 84 7.16 -5.23 -4.41
CA LEU A 84 5.90 -5.84 -3.99
C LEU A 84 4.72 -4.88 -4.09
N PHE A 85 4.92 -3.59 -3.77
CA PHE A 85 3.88 -2.57 -3.98
C PHE A 85 3.57 -2.38 -5.47
N ALA A 86 4.59 -2.33 -6.33
CA ALA A 86 4.38 -2.20 -7.77
C ALA A 86 3.64 -3.40 -8.36
N ASP A 87 3.99 -4.63 -7.95
CA ASP A 87 3.29 -5.85 -8.35
C ASP A 87 1.85 -5.89 -7.84
N PHE A 88 1.61 -5.40 -6.62
CA PHE A 88 0.28 -5.25 -6.07
C PHE A 88 -0.54 -4.23 -6.88
N ALA A 89 -0.01 -3.04 -7.11
CA ALA A 89 -0.65 -1.95 -7.84
C ALA A 89 -0.95 -2.32 -9.31
N LYS A 90 -0.10 -3.13 -9.93
CA LYS A 90 -0.33 -3.68 -11.28
C LYS A 90 -1.64 -4.46 -11.40
N LYS A 91 -2.05 -5.17 -10.34
CA LYS A 91 -3.32 -5.91 -10.31
C LYS A 91 -4.55 -4.98 -10.27
N HIS A 92 -4.33 -3.69 -10.02
CA HIS A 92 -5.30 -2.61 -9.97
C HIS A 92 -5.09 -1.60 -11.11
N GLY A 93 -4.58 -2.07 -12.26
CA GLY A 93 -4.42 -1.25 -13.46
C GLY A 93 -3.36 -0.14 -13.38
N VAL A 94 -2.55 -0.08 -12.33
CA VAL A 94 -1.49 0.93 -12.19
C VAL A 94 -0.21 0.46 -12.89
N PRO A 95 0.39 1.27 -13.78
CA PRO A 95 1.69 0.95 -14.36
C PRO A 95 2.79 0.79 -13.29
N PRO A 96 3.62 -0.28 -13.31
CA PRO A 96 4.62 -0.53 -12.26
C PRO A 96 5.60 0.62 -12.04
N ASN A 97 6.03 1.30 -13.10
CA ASN A 97 6.91 2.46 -13.01
C ASN A 97 6.28 3.64 -12.24
N VAL A 98 4.96 3.86 -12.41
CA VAL A 98 4.22 4.89 -11.67
C VAL A 98 4.12 4.52 -10.19
N ALA A 99 3.83 3.25 -9.89
CA ALA A 99 3.76 2.76 -8.51
C ALA A 99 5.11 2.85 -7.78
N THR A 100 6.21 2.46 -8.45
CA THR A 100 7.56 2.59 -7.90
C THR A 100 7.91 4.04 -7.60
N GLU A 101 7.69 4.95 -8.57
CA GLU A 101 7.98 6.37 -8.38
C GLU A 101 7.13 6.99 -7.26
N ALA A 102 5.90 6.50 -7.07
CA ALA A 102 5.01 6.97 -6.02
C ALA A 102 5.56 6.77 -4.60
N LEU A 103 6.40 5.76 -4.39
CA LEU A 103 7.05 5.53 -3.09
C LEU A 103 8.42 6.22 -2.96
N ARG A 104 8.94 6.80 -4.06
CA ARG A 104 10.23 7.52 -4.07
C ARG A 104 10.09 9.01 -3.81
N SER A 105 8.96 9.62 -4.16
CA SER A 105 8.74 11.07 -4.03
C SER A 105 7.28 11.44 -3.79
N GLU A 106 7.06 12.60 -3.17
CA GLU A 106 5.71 13.16 -3.00
C GLU A 106 5.08 13.52 -4.36
N GLU A 107 5.88 13.98 -5.31
CA GLU A 107 5.50 14.27 -6.69
C GLU A 107 5.07 12.99 -7.42
N GLY A 108 5.82 11.89 -7.24
CA GLY A 108 5.44 10.57 -7.72
C GLY A 108 4.09 10.14 -7.16
N TRP A 109 3.87 10.34 -5.85
CA TRP A 109 2.61 10.03 -5.20
C TRP A 109 1.44 10.85 -5.76
N LYS A 110 1.63 12.15 -5.97
CA LYS A 110 0.63 13.03 -6.60
C LYS A 110 0.24 12.56 -8.01
N LYS A 111 1.21 12.07 -8.80
CA LYS A 111 0.96 11.50 -10.14
C LYS A 111 0.12 10.23 -10.07
N LEU A 112 0.45 9.31 -9.15
CA LEU A 112 -0.36 8.10 -8.92
C LEU A 112 -1.80 8.47 -8.52
N ALA A 113 -1.96 9.41 -7.58
CA ALA A 113 -3.27 9.87 -7.14
C ALA A 113 -4.08 10.50 -8.27
N GLN A 114 -3.43 11.28 -9.16
CA GLN A 114 -4.10 11.84 -10.32
C GLN A 114 -4.52 10.77 -11.34
N LEU A 115 -3.67 9.78 -11.58
CA LEU A 115 -3.97 8.66 -12.48
C LEU A 115 -5.21 7.89 -12.02
N LEU A 116 -5.28 7.55 -10.74
CA LEU A 116 -6.42 6.81 -10.19
C LEU A 116 -7.71 7.64 -10.21
N ARG A 117 -7.64 8.95 -9.95
CA ARG A 117 -8.79 9.85 -10.10
C ARG A 117 -9.32 9.90 -11.53
N ASN A 118 -8.43 9.97 -12.52
CA ASN A 118 -8.81 10.02 -13.93
C ASN A 118 -9.43 8.70 -14.40
N ASN A 119 -8.94 7.57 -13.90
CA ASN A 119 -9.44 6.24 -14.28
C ASN A 119 -10.78 5.89 -13.61
N GLY A 120 -11.10 6.46 -12.45
CA GLY A 120 -12.38 6.26 -11.77
C GLY A 120 -13.50 7.22 -12.19
N ALA A 121 -13.23 8.16 -13.11
CA ALA A 121 -14.19 9.17 -13.60
C ALA A 121 -14.82 8.81 -14.96
N GLY A 122 -14.57 7.59 -15.46
CA GLY A 122 -15.18 7.03 -16.68
C GLY A 122 -16.08 5.85 -16.36
#